data_AF-A0A967WNP7-F1
#
_entry.id   AF-A0A967WNP7-F1
#
_cell.length_a   1.000
_cell.length_b   1.000
_cell.length_c   1.000
_cell.angle_alpha   90.00
_cell.angle_beta   90.00
_cell.angle_gamma   90.00
#
_symmetry.space_group_name_H-M   'P 1'
#
loop_
_entity.id
_entity.type
_entity.pdbx_description
1 polymer ?
#
loop_
_entity_poly.entity_id
_entity_poly.type
_entity_poly.pdbx_seq_one_letter_code
_entity_poly.pdbx_strand_id
1 'polypeptide(L)'
;MTLDRVTIIGNTARGGDGTTGDKGAAGGGGINSTWISSGYDALLSVSNSIIADNVAEMGAGTNVTGGGGGGIWVQATEADIVHTTVARNRVDSSMQGQGILLIEVGSRGARADVSYSIVADHTGFGSRVAALHVKPGNTVNLQRGLWSGNAKDTNADGSPAPAGTFNGLTSMIIGLAGFVSPGAPDYDYHILDDSAARDQATGSTTTTDMDGESRSLSGEPDIGADEYVPMVLSVYPVASGTLHLSWQTNLSLVPGLDHYNIAFSYEPGASPPDQGDSPVDAGTQTEYTLTGLSNYRRYTMTVEARDASDALIANSNTVNRFPTDILTYLPLILR
;
A
#
# COMPACT_ATOMS: atom_id res chain seq x y z
N MET A 1 -13.98 -7.10 13.68
CA MET A 1 -13.55 -5.68 13.61
C MET A 1 -13.09 -5.45 12.18
N THR A 2 -13.41 -4.30 11.60
CA THR A 2 -12.98 -3.95 10.23
C THR A 2 -12.20 -2.64 10.29
N LEU A 3 -11.00 -2.67 9.70
CA LEU A 3 -10.10 -1.55 9.54
C LEU A 3 -9.88 -1.38 8.03
N ASP A 4 -10.26 -0.23 7.49
CA ASP A 4 -10.07 0.10 6.08
C ASP A 4 -9.41 1.47 6.01
N ARG A 5 -8.31 1.57 5.26
CA ARG A 5 -7.58 2.83 5.04
C ARG A 5 -7.17 3.51 6.34
N VAL A 6 -6.58 2.72 7.24
CA VAL A 6 -6.02 3.21 8.49
C VAL A 6 -4.50 3.15 8.49
N THR A 7 -3.91 4.11 9.18
CA THR A 7 -2.46 4.19 9.41
C THR A 7 -2.20 4.00 10.90
N ILE A 8 -1.60 2.87 11.25
CA ILE A 8 -1.24 2.51 12.64
C ILE A 8 0.27 2.48 12.72
N ILE A 9 0.84 3.60 13.16
CA ILE A 9 2.28 3.83 13.09
C ILE A 9 2.87 4.24 14.43
N GLY A 10 4.05 3.69 14.75
CA GLY A 10 4.88 4.15 15.86
C GLY A 10 4.29 3.87 17.25
N ASN A 11 3.32 2.96 17.35
CA ASN A 11 2.74 2.57 18.63
C ASN A 11 3.71 1.66 19.41
N THR A 12 3.60 1.65 20.73
CA THR A 12 4.36 0.74 21.59
C THR A 12 3.41 0.01 22.53
N ALA A 13 3.33 -1.32 22.40
CA ALA A 13 2.72 -2.18 23.40
C ALA A 13 3.83 -2.68 24.34
N ARG A 14 3.69 -2.40 25.64
CA ARG A 14 4.68 -2.81 26.64
C ARG A 14 4.07 -3.73 27.68
N GLY A 15 4.73 -4.85 27.95
CA GLY A 15 4.37 -5.75 29.03
C GLY A 15 4.61 -5.14 30.41
N GLY A 16 3.90 -5.63 31.43
CA GLY A 16 4.10 -5.20 32.81
C GLY A 16 5.45 -5.65 33.39
N ASP A 17 5.98 -4.85 34.32
CA ASP A 17 7.23 -5.14 35.02
C ASP A 17 7.02 -6.13 36.17
N GLY A 18 7.73 -7.26 36.14
CA GLY A 18 7.80 -8.22 37.23
C GLY A 18 9.01 -7.94 38.12
N THR A 19 8.80 -7.67 39.41
CA THR A 19 9.90 -7.39 40.36
C THR A 19 10.63 -8.65 40.84
N THR A 20 9.98 -9.81 40.81
CA THR A 20 10.52 -11.09 41.31
C THR A 20 10.16 -12.28 40.42
N GLY A 21 9.79 -12.04 39.16
CA GLY A 21 9.24 -13.08 38.30
C GLY A 21 9.34 -12.78 36.82
N ASP A 22 8.28 -13.19 36.12
CA ASP A 22 8.17 -13.16 34.69
C ASP A 22 8.16 -11.73 34.12
N LYS A 23 8.88 -11.53 33.01
CA LYS A 23 8.71 -10.36 32.17
C LYS A 23 7.30 -10.41 31.60
N GLY A 24 6.52 -9.34 31.74
CA GLY A 24 5.26 -9.24 31.01
C GLY A 24 5.52 -9.29 29.51
N ALA A 25 4.80 -10.14 28.79
CA ALA A 25 4.88 -10.22 27.34
C ALA A 25 3.82 -9.32 26.70
N ALA A 26 4.24 -8.36 25.89
CA ALA A 26 3.34 -7.63 24.99
C ALA A 26 3.04 -8.45 23.72
N GLY A 27 1.88 -8.19 23.14
CA GLY A 27 1.48 -8.70 21.84
C GLY A 27 0.76 -7.63 21.04
N GLY A 28 1.09 -7.49 19.76
CA GLY A 28 0.34 -6.59 18.87
C GLY A 28 0.71 -5.13 19.09
N GLY A 29 1.94 -4.75 18.76
CA GLY A 29 2.40 -3.36 18.91
C GLY A 29 1.51 -2.38 18.15
N GLY A 30 0.99 -2.78 16.99
CA GLY A 30 -0.06 -2.06 16.27
C GLY A 30 -1.48 -2.59 16.57
N ILE A 31 -1.73 -3.88 16.28
CA ILE A 31 -3.05 -4.52 16.44
C ILE A 31 -2.93 -5.81 17.24
N ASN A 32 -3.82 -6.01 18.20
CA ASN A 32 -4.00 -7.27 18.91
C ASN A 32 -5.43 -7.80 18.74
N SER A 33 -5.57 -8.97 18.12
CA SER A 33 -6.81 -9.74 18.06
C SER A 33 -6.65 -11.01 18.88
N THR A 34 -7.41 -11.14 19.96
CA THR A 34 -7.36 -12.29 20.85
C THR A 34 -8.76 -12.81 21.16
N TRP A 35 -8.86 -14.14 21.23
CA TRP A 35 -10.05 -14.83 21.68
C TRP A 35 -10.08 -14.92 23.21
N ILE A 36 -11.20 -14.53 23.81
CA ILE A 36 -11.34 -14.45 25.28
C ILE A 36 -12.34 -15.45 25.89
N SER A 37 -13.27 -16.02 25.11
CA SER A 37 -14.29 -16.95 25.64
C SER A 37 -15.00 -17.77 24.57
N SER A 38 -15.42 -18.98 24.93
CA SER A 38 -16.19 -19.88 24.05
C SER A 38 -17.55 -19.28 23.64
N GLY A 39 -17.99 -19.61 22.43
CA GLY A 39 -19.24 -19.11 21.84
C GLY A 39 -19.12 -17.81 21.06
N TYR A 40 -17.91 -17.23 20.97
CA TYR A 40 -17.62 -16.05 20.15
C TYR A 40 -16.54 -16.37 19.13
N ASP A 41 -16.80 -15.99 17.89
CA ASP A 41 -15.82 -15.93 16.82
C ASP A 41 -15.45 -14.46 16.60
N ALA A 42 -14.16 -14.20 16.47
CA ALA A 42 -13.64 -12.88 16.17
C ALA A 42 -12.88 -12.96 14.83
N LEU A 43 -13.32 -12.12 13.89
CA LEU A 43 -12.64 -11.86 12.64
C LEU A 43 -12.07 -10.44 12.66
N LEU A 44 -10.78 -10.32 12.41
CA LEU A 44 -10.11 -9.06 12.12
C LEU A 44 -10.00 -8.90 10.60
N SER A 45 -10.67 -7.92 10.01
CA SER A 45 -10.50 -7.57 8.60
C SER A 45 -9.70 -6.28 8.48
N VAL A 46 -8.58 -6.31 7.78
CA VAL A 46 -7.71 -5.15 7.51
C VAL A 46 -7.56 -5.00 5.99
N SER A 47 -7.91 -3.83 5.47
CA SER A 47 -7.78 -3.50 4.05
C SER A 47 -7.14 -2.14 3.82
N ASN A 48 -6.35 -2.02 2.74
CA ASN A 48 -5.78 -0.75 2.27
C ASN A 48 -5.08 0.05 3.39
N SER A 49 -4.37 -0.62 4.29
CA SER A 49 -3.90 -0.01 5.54
C SER A 49 -2.40 -0.12 5.70
N ILE A 50 -1.81 0.83 6.42
CA ILE A 50 -0.40 0.79 6.82
C ILE A 50 -0.31 0.44 8.30
N ILE A 51 0.46 -0.59 8.62
CA ILE A 51 0.78 -1.00 9.99
C ILE A 51 2.30 -1.05 10.11
N ALA A 52 2.90 0.04 10.57
CA ALA A 52 4.34 0.19 10.47
C ALA A 52 5.03 0.81 11.69
N ASP A 53 6.31 0.51 11.88
CA ASP A 53 7.14 1.07 12.95
C ASP A 53 6.61 0.86 14.38
N ASN A 54 5.62 -0.02 14.57
CA ASN A 54 5.09 -0.34 15.88
C ASN A 54 6.05 -1.29 16.61
N VAL A 55 6.01 -1.25 17.93
CA VAL A 55 6.91 -2.05 18.79
C VAL A 55 6.09 -2.84 19.80
N ALA A 56 6.37 -4.14 19.92
CA ALA A 56 5.98 -4.93 21.09
C ALA A 56 7.21 -5.17 21.98
N GLU A 57 7.19 -4.62 23.20
CA GLU A 57 8.29 -4.70 24.15
C GLU A 57 7.88 -5.50 25.39
N MET A 58 8.84 -6.23 25.96
CA MET A 58 8.66 -6.84 27.26
C MET A 58 8.77 -5.80 28.37
N GLY A 59 8.11 -6.10 29.49
CA GLY A 59 8.43 -5.44 30.76
C GLY A 59 9.75 -5.93 31.35
N ALA A 60 10.17 -5.31 32.45
CA ALA A 60 11.27 -5.77 33.28
C ALA A 60 10.93 -7.10 33.98
N GLY A 61 11.96 -7.87 34.33
CA GLY A 61 11.82 -9.19 34.98
C GLY A 61 12.95 -10.13 34.59
N THR A 62 12.97 -11.33 35.17
CA THR A 62 14.06 -12.29 34.98
C THR A 62 13.73 -13.42 34.01
N ASN A 63 12.46 -13.79 33.87
CA ASN A 63 12.03 -14.88 32.98
C ASN A 63 11.33 -14.36 31.72
N VAL A 64 11.60 -14.96 30.56
CA VAL A 64 10.93 -14.62 29.30
C VAL A 64 9.66 -15.47 29.16
N THR A 65 8.50 -14.83 28.97
CA THR A 65 7.19 -15.51 28.84
C THR A 65 6.66 -15.59 27.41
N GLY A 66 7.39 -15.03 26.44
CA GLY A 66 7.01 -14.98 25.03
C GLY A 66 6.64 -13.56 24.58
N GLY A 67 5.61 -13.45 23.73
CA GLY A 67 5.19 -12.19 23.14
C GLY A 67 5.69 -11.97 21.70
N GLY A 68 5.34 -10.82 21.13
CA GLY A 68 5.70 -10.46 19.76
C GLY A 68 4.56 -9.87 18.94
N GLY A 69 4.51 -10.17 17.64
CA GLY A 69 3.54 -9.54 16.73
C GLY A 69 3.69 -8.02 16.76
N GLY A 70 4.89 -7.51 16.46
CA GLY A 70 5.20 -6.07 16.57
C GLY A 70 4.20 -5.22 15.79
N GLY A 71 3.80 -5.66 14.60
CA GLY A 71 2.67 -5.10 13.86
C GLY A 71 1.34 -5.69 14.34
N ILE A 72 1.09 -6.96 14.00
CA ILE A 72 -0.19 -7.64 14.18
C ILE A 72 -0.02 -8.92 15.01
N TRP A 73 -0.85 -9.07 16.02
CA TRP A 73 -0.99 -10.28 16.82
C TRP A 73 -2.36 -10.92 16.61
N VAL A 74 -2.38 -12.19 16.21
CA VAL A 74 -3.61 -12.97 15.99
C VAL A 74 -3.56 -14.21 16.88
N GLN A 75 -4.43 -14.26 17.89
CA GLN A 75 -4.45 -15.35 18.86
C GLN A 75 -5.81 -16.04 18.92
N ALA A 76 -5.85 -17.29 18.50
CA ALA A 76 -7.05 -18.12 18.49
C ALA A 76 -8.27 -17.46 17.78
N THR A 77 -8.00 -16.55 16.84
CA THR A 77 -8.98 -15.82 16.02
C THR A 77 -8.64 -15.95 14.53
N GLU A 78 -9.51 -15.41 13.69
CA GLU A 78 -9.29 -15.31 12.25
C GLU A 78 -8.92 -13.88 11.84
N ALA A 79 -8.12 -13.73 10.79
CA ALA A 79 -7.77 -12.43 10.22
C ALA A 79 -7.75 -12.46 8.68
N ASP A 80 -8.41 -11.49 8.05
CA ASP A 80 -8.33 -11.22 6.62
C ASP A 80 -7.51 -9.93 6.42
N ILE A 81 -6.35 -10.03 5.77
CA ILE A 81 -5.43 -8.91 5.56
C ILE A 81 -5.23 -8.76 4.05
N VAL A 82 -5.73 -7.66 3.48
CA VAL A 82 -5.79 -7.45 2.04
C VAL A 82 -5.20 -6.09 1.70
N HIS A 83 -4.36 -5.95 0.67
CA HIS A 83 -3.79 -4.65 0.29
C HIS A 83 -3.25 -3.88 1.51
N THR A 84 -2.45 -4.53 2.34
CA THR A 84 -1.94 -3.93 3.59
C THR A 84 -0.43 -3.89 3.53
N THR A 85 0.15 -2.78 3.97
CA THR A 85 1.60 -2.63 4.13
C THR A 85 1.96 -2.83 5.59
N VAL A 86 2.58 -3.96 5.92
CA VAL A 86 3.12 -4.25 7.25
C VAL A 86 4.63 -4.05 7.19
N ALA A 87 5.16 -3.00 7.80
CA ALA A 87 6.57 -2.65 7.58
C ALA A 87 7.30 -2.19 8.84
N ARG A 88 8.59 -2.52 8.96
CA ARG A 88 9.50 -1.96 9.99
C ARG A 88 9.01 -2.11 11.44
N ASN A 89 8.08 -3.01 11.71
CA ASN A 89 7.63 -3.28 13.06
C ASN A 89 8.74 -4.02 13.83
N ARG A 90 8.78 -3.85 15.14
CA ARG A 90 9.85 -4.36 16.00
C ARG A 90 9.26 -5.12 17.16
N VAL A 91 10.05 -6.06 17.67
CA VAL A 91 9.77 -6.76 18.92
C VAL A 91 11.05 -6.80 19.75
N ASP A 92 11.01 -7.22 21.00
CA ASP A 92 12.24 -7.52 21.74
C ASP A 92 12.93 -8.81 21.27
N SER A 93 14.21 -8.98 21.58
CA SER A 93 15.06 -10.06 21.05
C SER A 93 14.60 -11.49 21.34
N SER A 94 13.71 -11.67 22.32
CA SER A 94 13.17 -12.97 22.72
C SER A 94 11.72 -13.19 22.30
N MET A 95 11.14 -12.24 21.57
CA MET A 95 9.79 -12.28 21.02
C MET A 95 9.81 -12.75 19.55
N GLN A 96 8.62 -12.97 18.98
CA GLN A 96 8.48 -13.60 17.65
C GLN A 96 7.52 -12.83 16.74
N GLY A 97 7.73 -12.91 15.43
CA GLY A 97 6.87 -12.24 14.44
C GLY A 97 6.99 -10.73 14.56
N GLN A 98 8.03 -10.17 13.95
CA GLN A 98 8.23 -8.71 13.96
C GLN A 98 7.03 -7.99 13.32
N GLY A 99 6.58 -8.47 12.17
CA GLY A 99 5.40 -7.95 11.48
C GLY A 99 4.13 -8.60 11.99
N ILE A 100 4.01 -9.92 11.84
CA ILE A 100 2.78 -10.67 12.12
C ILE A 100 3.11 -11.92 12.96
N LEU A 101 2.33 -12.18 14.01
CA LEU A 101 2.40 -13.40 14.82
C LEU A 101 1.04 -14.08 14.94
N LEU A 102 0.99 -15.37 14.60
CA LEU A 102 -0.16 -16.25 14.81
C LEU A 102 0.13 -17.26 15.94
N ILE A 103 -0.78 -17.34 16.91
CA ILE A 103 -0.66 -18.22 18.07
C ILE A 103 -2.01 -18.79 18.53
N GLU A 104 -1.96 -19.98 19.13
CA GLU A 104 -3.11 -20.72 19.64
C GLU A 104 -3.40 -20.40 21.11
N VAL A 105 -4.62 -20.74 21.55
CA VAL A 105 -4.99 -20.83 22.99
C VAL A 105 -5.67 -22.17 23.21
N GLY A 106 -5.09 -23.00 24.10
CA GLY A 106 -5.58 -24.36 24.31
C GLY A 106 -5.54 -25.16 23.01
N SER A 107 -6.69 -25.66 22.56
CA SER A 107 -6.83 -26.40 21.30
C SER A 107 -7.30 -25.54 20.12
N ARG A 108 -7.48 -24.23 20.31
CA ARG A 108 -7.99 -23.32 19.27
C ARG A 108 -6.83 -22.57 18.61
N GLY A 109 -6.55 -22.90 17.35
CA GLY A 109 -5.57 -22.21 16.52
C GLY A 109 -6.09 -20.88 15.96
N ALA A 110 -5.16 -20.03 15.57
CA ALA A 110 -5.38 -18.84 14.76
C ALA A 110 -5.27 -19.16 13.26
N ARG A 111 -5.98 -18.38 12.44
CA ARG A 111 -5.87 -18.40 10.99
C ARG A 111 -5.72 -16.98 10.45
N ALA A 112 -4.87 -16.79 9.45
CA ALA A 112 -4.83 -15.54 8.69
C ALA A 112 -4.82 -15.81 7.18
N ASP A 113 -5.61 -15.05 6.45
CA ASP A 113 -5.60 -14.98 4.99
C ASP A 113 -4.98 -13.64 4.60
N VAL A 114 -3.76 -13.67 4.04
CA VAL A 114 -2.99 -12.47 3.67
C VAL A 114 -2.86 -12.43 2.16
N SER A 115 -3.46 -11.42 1.54
CA SER A 115 -3.48 -11.27 0.08
C SER A 115 -3.08 -9.88 -0.37
N TYR A 116 -2.39 -9.79 -1.51
CA TYR A 116 -2.01 -8.51 -2.14
C TYR A 116 -1.33 -7.53 -1.19
N SER A 117 -0.57 -8.03 -0.22
CA SER A 117 -0.02 -7.24 0.89
C SER A 117 1.51 -7.24 0.87
N ILE A 118 2.11 -6.15 1.34
CA ILE A 118 3.56 -6.02 1.49
C ILE A 118 3.92 -6.34 2.95
N VAL A 119 4.93 -7.20 3.15
CA VAL A 119 5.58 -7.37 4.44
C VAL A 119 7.06 -7.02 4.31
N ALA A 120 7.48 -5.91 4.89
CA ALA A 120 8.76 -5.30 4.57
C ALA A 120 9.63 -4.85 5.76
N ASP A 121 10.95 -4.86 5.54
CA ASP A 121 11.96 -4.20 6.37
C ASP A 121 11.99 -4.58 7.85
N HIS A 122 11.56 -5.81 8.17
CA HIS A 122 11.70 -6.37 9.52
C HIS A 122 13.12 -6.93 9.71
N THR A 123 14.04 -6.04 10.07
CA THR A 123 15.48 -6.32 10.13
C THR A 123 16.00 -6.65 11.53
N GLY A 124 15.17 -6.47 12.56
CA GLY A 124 15.53 -6.70 13.96
C GLY A 124 16.04 -8.11 14.22
N PHE A 125 17.19 -8.21 14.90
CA PHE A 125 17.83 -9.45 15.35
C PHE A 125 18.23 -10.47 14.27
N GLY A 126 18.20 -10.10 12.99
CA GLY A 126 18.61 -10.98 11.90
C GLY A 126 17.65 -12.15 11.70
N SER A 127 18.17 -13.31 11.31
CA SER A 127 17.36 -14.53 11.09
C SER A 127 16.80 -15.16 12.37
N ARG A 128 17.07 -14.57 13.55
CA ARG A 128 16.55 -15.05 14.84
C ARG A 128 15.08 -14.69 15.06
N VAL A 129 14.53 -13.73 14.31
CA VAL A 129 13.12 -13.35 14.39
C VAL A 129 12.58 -13.13 12.99
N ALA A 130 11.58 -13.93 12.60
CA ALA A 130 10.92 -13.79 11.30
C ALA A 130 9.97 -12.59 11.27
N ALA A 131 9.72 -12.04 10.08
CA ALA A 131 8.71 -11.01 9.84
C ALA A 131 7.29 -11.56 10.07
N LEU A 132 6.96 -12.69 9.44
CA LEU A 132 5.75 -13.47 9.69
C LEU A 132 6.11 -14.74 10.45
N HIS A 133 5.58 -14.90 11.66
CA HIS A 133 5.78 -16.08 12.47
C HIS A 133 4.46 -16.80 12.74
N VAL A 134 4.41 -18.09 12.41
CA VAL A 134 3.23 -18.94 12.63
C VAL A 134 3.63 -20.08 13.55
N LYS A 135 3.02 -20.12 14.74
CA LYS A 135 3.23 -21.20 15.73
C LYS A 135 2.56 -22.51 15.29
N PRO A 136 3.02 -23.68 15.78
CA PRO A 136 2.34 -24.95 15.53
C PRO A 136 0.85 -24.92 15.87
N GLY A 137 0.00 -25.55 15.06
CA GLY A 137 -1.47 -25.53 15.25
C GLY A 137 -2.19 -24.31 14.66
N ASN A 138 -1.45 -23.36 14.09
CA ASN A 138 -1.99 -22.18 13.40
C ASN A 138 -1.75 -22.29 11.89
N THR A 139 -2.52 -21.53 11.10
CA THR A 139 -2.42 -21.55 9.63
C THR A 139 -2.36 -20.14 9.07
N VAL A 140 -1.46 -19.91 8.12
CA VAL A 140 -1.52 -18.73 7.24
C VAL A 140 -1.72 -19.16 5.79
N ASN A 141 -2.60 -18.47 5.09
CA ASN A 141 -2.79 -18.58 3.65
C ASN A 141 -2.27 -17.29 3.01
N LEU A 142 -1.31 -17.43 2.10
CA LEU A 142 -0.68 -16.32 1.41
C LEU A 142 -1.12 -16.32 -0.04
N GLN A 143 -1.45 -15.14 -0.57
CA GLN A 143 -1.83 -14.98 -1.96
C GLN A 143 -1.26 -13.69 -2.55
N ARG A 144 -0.29 -13.81 -3.47
CA ARG A 144 0.18 -12.69 -4.31
C ARG A 144 0.59 -11.45 -3.50
N GLY A 145 1.40 -11.63 -2.46
CA GLY A 145 1.99 -10.52 -1.72
C GLY A 145 3.46 -10.28 -2.09
N LEU A 146 4.10 -9.35 -1.38
CA LEU A 146 5.52 -9.01 -1.55
C LEU A 146 6.27 -9.18 -0.24
N TRP A 147 7.40 -9.89 -0.29
CA TRP A 147 8.47 -9.84 0.71
C TRP A 147 9.52 -8.83 0.28
N SER A 148 9.91 -7.93 1.18
CA SER A 148 10.96 -6.94 0.90
C SER A 148 11.83 -6.67 2.11
N GLY A 149 13.16 -6.65 1.96
CA GLY A 149 14.07 -6.14 2.99
C GLY A 149 14.04 -6.81 4.38
N ASN A 150 13.28 -7.89 4.59
CA ASN A 150 13.23 -8.57 5.89
C ASN A 150 14.53 -9.35 6.11
N ALA A 151 15.00 -9.40 7.36
CA ALA A 151 16.14 -10.27 7.68
C ALA A 151 15.78 -11.76 7.57
N LYS A 152 14.49 -12.08 7.77
CA LYS A 152 13.90 -13.39 7.54
C LYS A 152 12.40 -13.24 7.34
N ASP A 153 11.87 -13.67 6.20
CA ASP A 153 10.45 -13.49 5.87
C ASP A 153 9.55 -14.33 6.77
N THR A 154 9.84 -15.64 6.89
CA THR A 154 8.98 -16.58 7.60
C THR A 154 9.76 -17.56 8.46
N ASN A 155 9.06 -18.24 9.37
CA ASN A 155 9.57 -19.41 10.09
C ASN A 155 9.24 -20.75 9.45
N ALA A 156 8.79 -20.78 8.17
CA ALA A 156 8.32 -21.98 7.51
C ALA A 156 9.37 -23.11 7.39
N ASP A 157 10.65 -22.77 7.49
CA ASP A 157 11.78 -23.71 7.53
C ASP A 157 12.01 -24.33 8.92
N GLY A 158 11.15 -24.04 9.90
CA GLY A 158 11.27 -24.50 11.28
C GLY A 158 12.24 -23.67 12.14
N SER A 159 12.74 -22.54 11.63
CA SER A 159 13.61 -21.60 12.33
C SER A 159 12.94 -20.23 12.41
N PRO A 160 13.02 -19.46 13.52
CA PRO A 160 13.77 -19.73 14.75
C PRO A 160 13.09 -20.74 15.69
N ALA A 161 11.89 -21.20 15.35
CA ALA A 161 11.12 -22.18 16.11
C ALA A 161 10.21 -22.97 15.16
N PRO A 162 9.72 -24.16 15.59
CA PRO A 162 8.82 -24.97 14.78
C PRO A 162 7.64 -24.17 14.22
N ALA A 163 7.30 -24.43 12.96
CA ALA A 163 6.25 -23.72 12.23
C ALA A 163 4.88 -24.36 12.42
N GLY A 164 3.84 -23.54 12.25
CA GLY A 164 2.52 -23.99 11.83
C GLY A 164 2.44 -24.21 10.32
N THR A 165 1.23 -24.12 9.78
CA THR A 165 0.97 -24.38 8.37
C THR A 165 1.09 -23.09 7.56
N PHE A 166 1.87 -23.15 6.47
CA PHE A 166 1.96 -22.08 5.48
C PHE A 166 1.42 -22.60 4.14
N ASN A 167 0.41 -21.92 3.60
CA ASN A 167 -0.11 -22.16 2.26
C ASN A 167 0.24 -20.98 1.36
N GLY A 168 0.56 -21.25 0.08
CA GLY A 168 0.74 -20.21 -0.93
C GLY A 168 2.06 -19.42 -0.87
N LEU A 169 3.09 -19.93 -0.17
CA LEU A 169 4.42 -19.28 -0.11
C LEU A 169 5.00 -18.95 -1.50
N THR A 170 4.81 -19.83 -2.48
CA THR A 170 5.29 -19.64 -3.85
C THR A 170 4.56 -18.54 -4.62
N SER A 171 3.45 -18.03 -4.08
CA SER A 171 2.73 -16.90 -4.68
C SER A 171 3.29 -15.54 -4.24
N MET A 172 4.17 -15.51 -3.24
CA MET A 172 4.79 -14.28 -2.77
C MET A 172 5.96 -13.90 -3.66
N ILE A 173 5.98 -12.64 -4.08
CA ILE A 173 7.07 -12.03 -4.84
C ILE A 173 8.18 -11.62 -3.86
N ILE A 174 9.43 -11.64 -4.32
CA ILE A 174 10.57 -11.09 -3.59
C ILE A 174 11.14 -9.95 -4.42
N GLY A 175 11.25 -8.77 -3.82
CA GLY A 175 11.75 -7.59 -4.53
C GLY A 175 11.82 -6.36 -3.62
N LEU A 176 12.23 -5.24 -4.18
CA LEU A 176 12.21 -3.95 -3.48
C LEU A 176 10.77 -3.44 -3.40
N ALA A 177 10.31 -3.07 -2.21
CA ALA A 177 9.03 -2.40 -2.04
C ALA A 177 9.07 -0.95 -2.56
N GLY A 178 10.27 -0.34 -2.60
CA GLY A 178 10.47 0.98 -3.21
C GLY A 178 9.69 2.09 -2.51
N PHE A 179 9.64 2.11 -1.18
CA PHE A 179 8.95 3.18 -0.45
C PHE A 179 9.66 4.54 -0.62
N VAL A 180 8.89 5.62 -0.69
CA VAL A 180 9.41 7.01 -0.81
C VAL A 180 10.30 7.41 0.37
N SER A 181 9.76 7.35 1.59
CA SER A 181 10.47 7.74 2.82
C SER A 181 9.90 6.95 4.02
N PRO A 182 10.18 5.64 4.11
CA PRO A 182 9.60 4.81 5.15
C PRO A 182 10.19 5.16 6.52
N GLY A 183 9.31 5.36 7.51
CA GLY A 183 9.67 5.67 8.90
C GLY A 183 9.82 7.15 9.21
N ALA A 184 10.18 7.45 10.48
CA ALA A 184 10.28 8.82 10.96
C ALA A 184 11.32 9.65 10.18
N PRO A 185 11.04 10.95 9.93
CA PRO A 185 9.84 11.68 10.37
C PRO A 185 8.64 11.56 9.41
N ASP A 186 8.84 11.12 8.18
CA ASP A 186 7.85 11.30 7.10
C ASP A 186 6.79 10.20 7.08
N TYR A 187 7.18 8.96 7.37
CA TYR A 187 6.32 7.78 7.33
C TYR A 187 5.58 7.62 5.99
N ASP A 188 6.29 7.90 4.90
CA ASP A 188 5.77 7.84 3.54
C ASP A 188 6.02 6.45 2.94
N TYR A 189 4.95 5.66 2.91
CA TYR A 189 4.95 4.29 2.36
C TYR A 189 4.32 4.22 0.97
N HIS A 190 4.15 5.36 0.28
CA HIS A 190 3.87 5.28 -1.15
C HIS A 190 5.00 4.56 -1.85
N ILE A 191 4.67 3.82 -2.90
CA ILE A 191 5.66 3.08 -3.67
C ILE A 191 6.18 3.93 -4.84
N LEU A 192 7.43 3.70 -5.24
CA LEU A 192 8.08 4.36 -6.37
C LEU A 192 7.89 3.57 -7.67
N ASP A 193 8.22 4.22 -8.80
CA ASP A 193 8.09 3.66 -10.16
C ASP A 193 8.77 2.30 -10.34
N ASP A 194 9.88 2.06 -9.63
CA ASP A 194 10.72 0.87 -9.68
C ASP A 194 10.34 -0.21 -8.66
N SER A 195 9.24 -0.02 -7.94
CA SER A 195 8.74 -0.99 -6.96
C SER A 195 8.38 -2.33 -7.59
N ALA A 196 8.79 -3.43 -6.97
CA ALA A 196 8.36 -4.77 -7.34
C ALA A 196 6.89 -5.05 -6.98
N ALA A 197 6.22 -4.15 -6.25
CA ALA A 197 4.80 -4.25 -5.97
C ALA A 197 3.91 -3.80 -7.14
N ARG A 198 4.48 -3.03 -8.06
CA ARG A 198 3.74 -2.34 -9.11
C ARG A 198 3.14 -3.29 -10.16
N ASP A 199 1.87 -3.10 -10.48
CA ASP A 199 1.06 -3.88 -11.41
C ASP A 199 1.05 -5.40 -11.11
N GLN A 200 1.24 -5.79 -9.84
CA GLN A 200 1.40 -7.21 -9.46
C GLN A 200 0.18 -7.84 -8.77
N ALA A 201 -0.82 -7.07 -8.34
CA ALA A 201 -2.00 -7.59 -7.65
C ALA A 201 -3.10 -8.10 -8.62
N THR A 202 -2.67 -8.84 -9.65
CA THR A 202 -3.58 -9.43 -10.65
C THR A 202 -4.68 -10.27 -10.01
N GLY A 203 -5.91 -9.99 -10.37
CA GLY A 203 -7.10 -10.67 -9.84
C GLY A 203 -7.62 -10.08 -8.53
N SER A 204 -7.03 -9.00 -8.02
CA SER A 204 -7.67 -8.17 -7.01
C SER A 204 -8.93 -7.51 -7.57
N THR A 205 -9.95 -7.38 -6.71
CA THR A 205 -11.21 -6.69 -7.03
C THR A 205 -11.37 -5.39 -6.22
N THR A 206 -10.37 -5.04 -5.43
CA THR A 206 -10.36 -3.80 -4.65
C THR A 206 -10.25 -2.61 -5.60
N THR A 207 -11.19 -1.67 -5.50
CA THR A 207 -11.31 -0.57 -6.48
C THR A 207 -10.51 0.68 -6.10
N THR A 208 -10.20 0.86 -4.82
CA THR A 208 -9.47 2.03 -4.32
C THR A 208 -8.40 1.64 -3.31
N ASP A 209 -7.33 2.42 -3.23
CA ASP A 209 -6.22 2.26 -2.28
C ASP A 209 -6.42 3.05 -0.97
N MET A 210 -5.34 3.28 -0.23
CA MET A 210 -5.33 4.01 1.04
C MET A 210 -5.67 5.50 0.93
N ASP A 211 -5.25 6.16 -0.14
CA ASP A 211 -5.51 7.59 -0.38
C ASP A 211 -6.84 7.83 -1.13
N GLY A 212 -7.50 6.73 -1.53
CA GLY A 212 -8.79 6.75 -2.22
C GLY A 212 -8.64 6.87 -3.73
N GLU A 213 -7.43 6.68 -4.24
CA GLU A 213 -7.16 6.67 -5.67
C GLU A 213 -7.63 5.34 -6.27
N SER A 214 -7.93 5.35 -7.57
CA SER A 214 -8.47 4.17 -8.23
C SER A 214 -7.34 3.21 -8.59
N ARG A 215 -7.42 1.96 -8.13
CA ARG A 215 -6.47 0.88 -8.46
C ARG A 215 -6.53 0.38 -9.91
N SER A 216 -7.42 0.95 -10.72
CA SER A 216 -7.51 0.69 -12.16
C SER A 216 -7.10 1.90 -12.99
N LEU A 217 -6.58 2.95 -12.36
CA LEU A 217 -6.26 4.21 -13.02
C LEU A 217 -5.06 4.09 -13.96
N SER A 218 -4.04 3.32 -13.55
CA SER A 218 -2.75 3.24 -14.22
C SER A 218 -2.43 1.87 -14.81
N GLY A 219 -3.22 0.83 -14.50
CA GLY A 219 -2.93 -0.53 -14.94
C GLY A 219 -3.63 -1.60 -14.11
N GLU A 220 -2.89 -2.67 -13.84
CA GLU A 220 -3.29 -3.68 -12.86
C GLU A 220 -3.03 -3.14 -11.46
N PRO A 221 -3.84 -3.48 -10.44
CA PRO A 221 -3.59 -2.99 -9.09
C PRO A 221 -2.19 -3.31 -8.54
N ASP A 222 -1.69 -2.45 -7.68
CA ASP A 222 -0.43 -2.66 -6.97
C ASP A 222 -0.60 -3.50 -5.71
N ILE A 223 0.44 -4.25 -5.34
CA ILE A 223 0.50 -4.95 -4.05
C ILE A 223 0.73 -3.92 -2.93
N GLY A 224 0.03 -4.06 -1.81
CA GLY A 224 0.19 -3.19 -0.64
C GLY A 224 -0.97 -2.21 -0.46
N ALA A 225 -0.78 -1.28 0.48
CA ALA A 225 -1.80 -0.30 0.85
C ALA A 225 -2.09 0.75 -0.22
N ASP A 226 -1.08 1.05 -1.02
CA ASP A 226 -1.02 2.20 -1.92
C ASP A 226 -0.96 1.76 -3.40
N GLU A 227 -1.27 2.68 -4.30
CA GLU A 227 -1.08 2.56 -5.74
C GLU A 227 -0.06 3.62 -6.21
N TYR A 228 0.83 3.27 -7.14
CA TYR A 228 1.75 4.22 -7.75
C TYR A 228 1.00 5.18 -8.67
N VAL A 229 0.61 6.32 -8.11
CA VAL A 229 -0.09 7.40 -8.83
C VAL A 229 0.72 8.69 -8.75
N PRO A 230 1.76 8.88 -9.59
CA PRO A 230 2.57 10.09 -9.56
C PRO A 230 1.78 11.33 -10.00
N MET A 231 0.77 11.15 -10.86
CA MET A 231 -0.04 12.24 -11.39
C MET A 231 -1.42 11.78 -11.87
N VAL A 232 -2.45 12.60 -11.61
CA VAL A 232 -3.82 12.37 -12.05
C VAL A 232 -4.27 13.50 -12.97
N LEU A 233 -4.59 13.16 -14.22
CA LEU A 233 -5.14 14.05 -15.24
C LEU A 233 -6.66 13.93 -15.29
N SER A 234 -7.33 15.08 -15.24
CA SER A 234 -8.74 15.28 -15.56
C SER A 234 -8.90 16.11 -16.81
N VAL A 235 -9.78 15.68 -17.73
CA VAL A 235 -10.08 16.43 -18.96
C VAL A 235 -11.58 16.53 -19.15
N TYR A 236 -12.06 17.75 -19.43
CA TYR A 236 -13.47 18.02 -19.68
C TYR A 236 -13.69 19.07 -20.79
N PRO A 237 -14.78 18.96 -21.55
CA PRO A 237 -15.16 19.97 -22.54
C PRO A 237 -15.66 21.24 -21.86
N VAL A 238 -15.20 22.40 -22.33
CA VAL A 238 -15.60 23.72 -21.77
C VAL A 238 -16.24 24.64 -22.80
N ALA A 239 -16.00 24.39 -24.08
CA ALA A 239 -16.59 25.11 -25.21
C ALA A 239 -16.47 24.23 -26.47
N SER A 240 -17.17 24.63 -27.54
CA SER A 240 -16.99 24.03 -28.85
C SER A 240 -15.51 24.00 -29.24
N GLY A 241 -15.03 22.85 -29.68
CA GLY A 241 -13.65 22.63 -30.10
C GLY A 241 -12.60 22.85 -29.02
N THR A 242 -13.00 22.76 -27.74
CA THR A 242 -12.11 23.08 -26.61
C THR A 242 -12.18 22.01 -25.53
N LEU A 243 -11.02 21.56 -25.06
CA LEU A 243 -10.86 20.71 -23.89
C LEU A 243 -10.02 21.46 -22.84
N HIS A 244 -10.49 21.47 -21.60
CA HIS A 244 -9.72 21.92 -20.45
C HIS A 244 -9.13 20.70 -19.74
N LEU A 245 -7.84 20.78 -19.46
CA LEU A 245 -7.04 19.79 -18.76
C LEU A 245 -6.64 20.37 -17.42
N SER A 246 -6.74 19.57 -16.36
CA SER A 246 -6.24 19.90 -15.03
C SER A 246 -5.62 18.64 -14.44
N TRP A 247 -4.45 18.76 -13.81
CA TRP A 247 -3.77 17.64 -13.19
C TRP A 247 -3.25 17.95 -11.79
N GLN A 248 -3.17 16.90 -10.99
CA GLN A 248 -2.58 16.90 -9.67
C GLN A 248 -1.35 16.00 -9.69
N THR A 249 -0.23 16.47 -9.14
CA THR A 249 1.02 15.72 -9.10
C THR A 249 1.40 15.45 -7.65
N ASN A 250 1.73 14.19 -7.34
CA ASN A 250 2.38 13.85 -6.09
C ASN A 250 3.88 14.15 -6.21
N LEU A 251 4.29 15.32 -5.72
CA LEU A 251 5.68 15.79 -5.86
C LEU A 251 6.71 14.87 -5.18
N SER A 252 6.30 14.08 -4.19
CA SER A 252 7.16 13.09 -3.55
C SER A 252 7.51 11.93 -4.49
N LEU A 253 6.63 11.62 -5.45
CA LEU A 253 6.81 10.57 -6.45
C LEU A 253 7.48 11.08 -7.74
N VAL A 254 7.62 12.39 -7.91
CA VAL A 254 8.17 13.01 -9.12
C VAL A 254 9.34 13.93 -8.77
N PRO A 255 10.41 13.41 -8.15
CA PRO A 255 11.56 14.22 -7.77
C PRO A 255 12.25 14.80 -9.01
N GLY A 256 12.65 16.07 -8.93
CA GLY A 256 13.36 16.74 -10.03
C GLY A 256 12.46 17.27 -11.16
N LEU A 257 11.14 17.29 -10.95
CA LEU A 257 10.19 17.97 -11.84
C LEU A 257 10.62 19.42 -12.13
N ASP A 258 10.74 19.73 -13.41
CA ASP A 258 11.06 21.05 -13.94
C ASP A 258 9.87 21.66 -14.71
N HIS A 259 9.27 20.89 -15.61
CA HIS A 259 8.11 21.30 -16.39
C HIS A 259 7.24 20.11 -16.81
N TYR A 260 6.11 20.43 -17.44
CA TYR A 260 5.14 19.47 -17.96
C TYR A 260 4.98 19.60 -19.46
N ASN A 261 4.84 18.44 -20.10
CA ASN A 261 4.45 18.33 -21.50
C ASN A 261 3.07 17.66 -21.58
N ILE A 262 2.26 18.04 -22.55
CA ILE A 262 0.97 17.40 -22.85
C ILE A 262 1.15 16.60 -24.13
N ALA A 263 1.22 15.28 -23.99
CA ALA A 263 1.21 14.37 -25.12
C ALA A 263 -0.22 14.00 -25.49
N PHE A 264 -0.52 14.01 -26.78
CA PHE A 264 -1.84 13.65 -27.27
C PHE A 264 -1.81 12.96 -28.63
N SER A 265 -2.86 12.18 -28.88
CA SER A 265 -3.22 11.67 -30.20
C SER A 265 -4.72 11.88 -30.41
N TYR A 266 -5.16 11.82 -31.67
CA TYR A 266 -6.55 12.04 -32.03
C TYR A 266 -6.99 11.10 -33.14
N GLU A 267 -8.29 10.81 -33.17
CA GLU A 267 -8.83 9.90 -34.18
C GLU A 267 -8.69 10.47 -35.61
N PRO A 268 -8.63 9.61 -36.65
CA PRO A 268 -8.52 10.06 -38.02
C PRO A 268 -9.63 11.04 -38.43
N GLY A 269 -9.24 12.14 -39.08
CA GLY A 269 -10.15 13.19 -39.53
C GLY A 269 -10.50 14.25 -38.48
N ALA A 270 -9.89 14.18 -37.28
CA ALA A 270 -9.91 15.28 -36.32
C ALA A 270 -8.82 16.32 -36.62
N SER A 271 -9.07 17.57 -36.27
CA SER A 271 -8.08 18.65 -36.30
C SER A 271 -7.09 18.54 -35.13
N PRO A 272 -5.79 18.85 -35.33
CA PRO A 272 -4.85 18.99 -34.22
C PRO A 272 -5.22 20.20 -33.33
N PRO A 273 -4.72 20.25 -32.09
CA PRO A 273 -4.80 21.46 -31.26
C PRO A 273 -4.06 22.64 -31.89
N ASP A 274 -4.57 23.86 -31.68
CA ASP A 274 -3.92 25.09 -32.17
C ASP A 274 -2.59 25.38 -31.46
N GLN A 275 -2.37 24.76 -30.29
CA GLN A 275 -1.17 24.96 -29.46
C GLN A 275 0.09 24.34 -30.06
N GLY A 276 -0.03 23.53 -31.11
CA GLY A 276 1.09 22.93 -31.83
C GLY A 276 1.02 21.40 -31.89
N ASP A 277 2.11 20.81 -32.37
CA ASP A 277 2.26 19.36 -32.45
C ASP A 277 2.47 18.75 -31.06
N SER A 278 2.10 17.48 -30.90
CA SER A 278 2.36 16.74 -29.66
C SER A 278 3.85 16.36 -29.55
N PRO A 279 4.49 16.49 -28.37
CA PRO A 279 3.93 17.07 -27.15
C PRO A 279 3.93 18.60 -27.15
N VAL A 280 2.96 19.20 -26.45
CA VAL A 280 2.90 20.65 -26.21
C VAL A 280 3.49 20.96 -24.83
N ASP A 281 4.44 21.90 -24.77
CA ASP A 281 5.02 22.40 -23.52
C ASP A 281 3.99 23.23 -22.72
N ALA A 282 3.65 22.75 -21.53
CA ALA A 282 2.76 23.41 -20.60
C ALA A 282 3.52 24.23 -19.53
N GLY A 283 4.86 24.17 -19.53
CA GLY A 283 5.71 24.78 -18.53
C GLY A 283 5.42 24.20 -17.15
N THR A 284 5.33 25.06 -16.14
CA THR A 284 5.04 24.66 -14.75
C THR A 284 3.55 24.70 -14.39
N GLN A 285 2.68 24.90 -15.39
CA GLN A 285 1.24 24.97 -15.15
C GLN A 285 0.70 23.59 -14.76
N THR A 286 -0.40 23.55 -14.00
CA THR A 286 -1.15 22.33 -13.69
C THR A 286 -2.55 22.33 -14.31
N GLU A 287 -2.82 23.32 -15.15
CA GLU A 287 -4.03 23.46 -15.93
C GLU A 287 -3.65 23.93 -17.33
N TYR A 288 -4.36 23.45 -18.35
CA TYR A 288 -4.11 23.82 -19.73
C TYR A 288 -5.37 23.73 -20.57
N THR A 289 -5.47 24.54 -21.62
CA THR A 289 -6.63 24.52 -22.52
C THR A 289 -6.18 24.26 -23.94
N LEU A 290 -6.67 23.17 -24.52
CA LEU A 290 -6.48 22.85 -25.93
C LEU A 290 -7.66 23.38 -26.74
N THR A 291 -7.37 24.11 -27.82
CA THR A 291 -8.37 24.73 -28.72
C THR A 291 -8.20 24.23 -30.16
N GLY A 292 -9.13 24.60 -31.06
CA GLY A 292 -9.06 24.23 -32.48
C GLY A 292 -9.48 22.79 -32.76
N LEU A 293 -9.96 22.08 -31.73
CA LEU A 293 -10.30 20.67 -31.80
C LEU A 293 -11.60 20.43 -32.56
N SER A 294 -11.73 19.25 -33.18
CA SER A 294 -12.97 18.83 -33.83
C SER A 294 -13.96 18.28 -32.81
N ASN A 295 -15.16 18.85 -32.73
CA ASN A 295 -16.23 18.31 -31.87
C ASN A 295 -16.56 16.86 -32.22
N TYR A 296 -16.91 16.09 -31.19
CA TYR A 296 -17.31 14.68 -31.29
C TYR A 296 -16.25 13.73 -31.85
N ARG A 297 -14.99 14.20 -31.92
CA ARG A 297 -13.81 13.39 -32.25
C ARG A 297 -13.02 13.08 -30.99
N ARG A 298 -12.56 11.84 -30.83
CA ARG A 298 -11.78 11.42 -29.66
C ARG A 298 -10.33 11.91 -29.72
N TYR A 299 -9.89 12.42 -28.58
CA TYR A 299 -8.53 12.77 -28.25
C TYR A 299 -8.10 11.92 -27.06
N THR A 300 -6.92 11.31 -27.17
CA THR A 300 -6.27 10.56 -26.11
C THR A 300 -5.10 11.39 -25.60
N MET A 301 -5.10 11.74 -24.32
CA MET A 301 -4.14 12.67 -23.72
C MET A 301 -3.47 12.07 -22.49
N THR A 302 -2.21 12.44 -22.28
CA THR A 302 -1.41 12.22 -21.07
C THR A 302 -0.64 13.49 -20.76
N VAL A 303 -0.42 13.76 -19.47
CA VAL A 303 0.57 14.75 -19.03
C VAL A 303 1.85 14.01 -18.71
N GLU A 304 2.97 14.58 -19.13
CA GLU A 304 4.31 14.07 -18.97
C GLU A 304 5.06 15.03 -18.06
N ALA A 305 5.54 14.54 -16.91
CA ALA A 305 6.46 15.29 -16.07
C ALA A 305 7.89 15.15 -16.62
N ARG A 306 8.60 16.27 -16.76
CA ARG A 306 9.93 16.36 -17.33
C ARG A 306 10.91 16.97 -16.34
N ASP A 307 12.15 16.50 -16.35
CA ASP A 307 13.24 17.14 -15.62
C ASP A 307 13.89 18.29 -16.43
N ALA A 308 14.86 18.99 -15.82
CA ALA A 308 15.55 20.12 -16.47
C ALA A 308 16.40 19.72 -17.70
N SER A 309 16.58 18.42 -17.95
CA SER A 309 17.23 17.88 -19.14
C SER A 309 16.22 17.40 -20.20
N ASP A 310 14.93 17.64 -19.98
CA ASP A 310 13.78 17.19 -20.78
C ASP A 310 13.58 15.66 -20.77
N ALA A 311 14.16 14.96 -19.78
CA ALA A 311 13.92 13.54 -19.59
C ALA A 311 12.54 13.30 -18.98
N LEU A 312 11.81 12.30 -19.50
CA LEU A 312 10.54 11.87 -18.94
C LEU A 312 10.76 11.18 -17.59
N ILE A 313 10.14 11.72 -16.53
CA ILE A 313 10.28 11.20 -15.16
C ILE A 313 8.98 10.63 -14.59
N ALA A 314 7.82 11.05 -15.09
CA ALA A 314 6.53 10.44 -14.75
C ALA A 314 5.45 10.76 -15.80
N ASN A 315 4.37 9.99 -15.80
CA ASN A 315 3.19 10.21 -16.63
C ASN A 315 1.92 10.23 -15.78
N SER A 316 0.91 10.98 -16.23
CA SER A 316 -0.45 10.83 -15.71
C SER A 316 -1.11 9.56 -16.23
N ASN A 317 -2.29 9.25 -15.70
CA ASN A 317 -3.25 8.38 -16.38
C ASN A 317 -3.58 8.89 -17.80
N THR A 318 -3.99 7.96 -18.67
CA THR A 318 -4.42 8.27 -20.03
C THR A 318 -5.91 8.62 -20.04
N VAL A 319 -6.26 9.78 -20.61
CA VAL A 319 -7.64 10.24 -20.70
C VAL A 319 -8.11 10.28 -22.15
N ASN A 320 -9.21 9.57 -22.44
CA ASN A 320 -9.90 9.63 -23.73
C ASN A 320 -11.16 10.49 -23.61
N ARG A 321 -11.20 11.63 -24.31
CA ARG A 321 -12.31 12.58 -24.30
C ARG A 321 -12.53 13.20 -25.68
N PHE A 322 -13.69 13.80 -25.87
CA PHE A 322 -14.00 14.56 -27.08
C PHE A 322 -14.59 15.93 -26.69
N PRO A 323 -14.24 17.01 -27.41
CA PRO A 323 -14.91 18.28 -27.25
C PRO A 323 -16.33 18.21 -27.81
N THR A 324 -17.21 19.06 -27.29
CA THR A 324 -18.63 19.09 -27.67
C THR A 324 -19.11 20.54 -27.66
N ASP A 325 -20.04 20.86 -28.55
CA ASP A 325 -20.79 22.13 -28.53
C ASP A 325 -22.07 22.03 -27.69
N ILE A 326 -22.38 20.85 -27.15
CA ILE A 326 -23.46 20.62 -26.20
C ILE A 326 -22.86 20.53 -24.79
N LEU A 327 -23.10 21.56 -23.98
CA LEU A 327 -22.66 21.63 -22.59
C LEU A 327 -23.88 21.65 -21.66
N THR A 328 -23.86 20.77 -20.66
CA THR A 328 -24.90 20.72 -19.62
C THR A 328 -24.28 21.16 -18.30
N TYR A 329 -24.77 22.25 -17.74
CA TYR A 329 -24.36 22.74 -16.43
C TYR A 329 -25.44 22.42 -15.40
N LEU A 330 -25.09 21.64 -14.39
CA LEU A 330 -25.97 21.39 -13.25
C LEU A 330 -25.64 22.40 -12.14
N PRO A 331 -26.62 23.11 -11.57
CA PRO A 331 -26.35 23.99 -10.44
C PRO A 331 -25.91 23.17 -9.22
N LEU A 332 -24.81 23.57 -8.61
CA LEU A 332 -24.36 23.01 -7.33
C LEU A 332 -25.22 23.59 -6.20
N ILE A 333 -26.02 22.75 -5.54
CA ILE A 333 -26.71 23.12 -4.30
C ILE A 333 -25.80 22.71 -3.14
N LEU A 334 -25.06 23.68 -2.59
CA LEU A 334 -24.36 23.53 -1.32
C LEU A 334 -25.39 23.61 -0.19
N ARG A 335 -25.42 22.61 0.69
CA ARG A 335 -26.20 22.60 1.94
C ARG A 335 -25.28 22.85 3.12
#